data_AF-A0A349JPV9-F1
#
_entry.id   AF-A0A349JPV9-F1
#
_cell.length_a   1.000
_cell.length_b   1.000
_cell.length_c   1.000
_cell.angle_alpha   90.00
_cell.angle_beta   90.00
_cell.angle_gamma   90.00
#
_symmetry.space_group_name_H-M   'P 1'
#
loop_
_entity.id
_entity.type
_entity.pdbx_description
1 polymer ?
#
loop_
_entity_poly.entity_id
_entity_poly.type
_entity_poly.pdbx_seq_one_letter_code
_entity_poly.pdbx_strand_id
1 'polypeptide(L)'
;MQQSFKQVRSLLLYLLGGIGYVASAAMIVGISVLIKFVALMLADKILYTILILGDLLRGIEIIELLNILVFAFIGMGFGLATRLLKPQYGRQVSAFLLIAIVPLVFMSTPIIRYNHWLETVEELDKLSPAETTTLTNSFLKKQVGMQGFIGYYFYTGQFPVIPANQSEMKDLDRFEKKVNSRFVQLTGLAPTIVTWSMLICFWLIRIFYFSIAVIATIVHFRQGIAIARR
;
A
#
# COMPACT_ATOMS: atom_id res chain seq x y z
N MET A 1 53.62 -4.03 -10.61
CA MET A 1 53.00 -4.81 -9.52
C MET A 1 52.15 -3.95 -8.57
N GLN A 2 52.63 -2.80 -8.07
CA GLN A 2 51.87 -1.91 -7.16
C GLN A 2 50.57 -1.31 -7.75
N GLN A 3 50.50 -1.01 -9.05
CA GLN A 3 49.27 -0.51 -9.70
C GLN A 3 48.15 -1.55 -9.77
N SER A 4 48.49 -2.80 -10.09
CA SER A 4 47.53 -3.93 -10.14
C SER A 4 46.92 -4.21 -8.75
N PHE A 5 47.74 -4.18 -7.69
CA PHE A 5 47.25 -4.38 -6.31
C PHE A 5 46.29 -3.26 -5.84
N LYS A 6 46.55 -2.00 -6.22
CA LYS A 6 45.64 -0.87 -5.93
C LYS A 6 44.32 -0.98 -6.67
N GLN A 7 44.34 -1.45 -7.92
CA GLN A 7 43.11 -1.68 -8.71
C GLN A 7 42.26 -2.81 -8.12
N VAL A 8 42.86 -3.95 -7.78
CA VAL A 8 42.16 -5.08 -7.18
C VAL A 8 41.54 -4.69 -5.82
N ARG A 9 42.28 -3.99 -4.97
CA ARG A 9 41.77 -3.48 -3.69
C ARG A 9 40.60 -2.52 -3.89
N SER A 10 40.70 -1.59 -4.85
CA SER A 10 39.62 -0.66 -5.14
C SER A 10 38.38 -1.37 -5.66
N LEU A 11 38.54 -2.39 -6.50
CA LEU A 11 37.44 -3.17 -7.06
C LEU A 11 36.72 -3.99 -5.96
N LEU A 12 37.48 -4.62 -5.06
CA LEU A 12 36.93 -5.33 -3.90
C LEU A 12 36.13 -4.40 -2.97
N LEU A 13 36.64 -3.19 -2.70
CA LEU A 13 35.92 -2.21 -1.88
C LEU A 13 34.60 -1.76 -2.52
N TYR A 14 34.56 -1.59 -3.84
CA TYR A 14 33.32 -1.26 -4.55
C TYR A 14 32.33 -2.42 -4.57
N LEU A 15 32.79 -3.66 -4.73
CA LEU A 15 31.94 -4.84 -4.63
C LEU A 15 31.33 -4.98 -3.23
N LEU A 16 32.14 -4.87 -2.19
CA LEU A 16 31.67 -4.88 -0.80
C LEU A 16 30.70 -3.74 -0.51
N GLY A 17 30.96 -2.54 -1.03
CA GLY A 17 30.05 -1.40 -0.94
C GLY A 17 28.72 -1.65 -1.64
N GLY A 18 28.74 -2.24 -2.83
CA GLY A 18 27.54 -2.64 -3.56
C GLY A 18 26.69 -3.68 -2.81
N ILE A 19 27.33 -4.71 -2.26
CA ILE A 19 26.65 -5.73 -1.43
C ILE A 19 26.05 -5.08 -0.19
N GLY A 20 26.83 -4.25 0.53
CA GLY A 20 26.35 -3.52 1.70
C GLY A 20 25.17 -2.60 1.38
N TYR A 21 25.18 -1.97 0.20
CA TYR A 21 24.08 -1.14 -0.28
C TYR A 21 22.81 -1.97 -0.50
N VAL A 22 22.89 -3.09 -1.21
CA VAL A 22 21.74 -3.97 -1.46
C VAL A 22 21.18 -4.53 -0.16
N ALA A 23 22.04 -4.97 0.76
CA ALA A 23 21.64 -5.44 2.08
C ALA A 23 20.93 -4.34 2.89
N SER A 24 21.48 -3.12 2.89
CA SER A 24 20.87 -1.97 3.57
C SER A 24 19.52 -1.62 2.96
N ALA A 25 19.42 -1.57 1.63
CA ALA A 25 18.18 -1.31 0.92
C ALA A 25 17.11 -2.35 1.24
N ALA A 26 17.45 -3.64 1.20
CA ALA A 26 16.55 -4.74 1.54
C ALA A 26 16.08 -4.65 3.00
N MET A 27 16.98 -4.33 3.93
CA MET A 27 16.65 -4.15 5.34
C MET A 27 15.70 -2.97 5.56
N ILE A 28 15.97 -1.81 4.94
CA ILE A 28 15.11 -0.63 5.03
C ILE A 28 13.71 -0.94 4.51
N VAL A 29 13.60 -1.59 3.35
CA VAL A 29 12.31 -1.98 2.77
C VAL A 29 11.60 -3.02 3.65
N GLY A 30 12.30 -4.05 4.11
CA GLY A 30 11.74 -5.09 4.96
C GLY A 30 11.19 -4.54 6.28
N ILE A 31 11.96 -3.67 6.96
CA ILE A 31 11.50 -2.99 8.18
C ILE A 31 10.28 -2.12 7.89
N SER A 32 10.28 -1.40 6.78
CA SER A 32 9.16 -0.53 6.39
C SER A 32 7.86 -1.32 6.18
N VAL A 33 7.94 -2.45 5.47
CA VAL A 33 6.79 -3.35 5.26
C VAL A 33 6.34 -3.97 6.58
N LEU A 34 7.27 -4.38 7.45
CA LEU A 34 6.96 -4.93 8.76
C LEU A 34 6.24 -3.92 9.67
N ILE A 35 6.69 -2.66 9.68
CA ILE A 35 6.02 -1.58 10.42
C ILE A 35 4.58 -1.43 9.94
N LYS A 36 4.36 -1.40 8.62
CA LYS A 36 3.00 -1.30 8.04
C LYS A 36 2.14 -2.51 8.42
N PHE A 37 2.69 -3.72 8.36
CA PHE A 37 1.99 -4.94 8.76
C PHE A 37 1.55 -4.90 10.23
N VAL A 38 2.47 -4.58 11.16
CA VAL A 38 2.15 -4.49 12.59
C VAL A 38 1.13 -3.40 12.86
N ALA A 39 1.26 -2.24 12.20
CA ALA A 39 0.32 -1.13 12.36
C ALA A 39 -1.08 -1.50 11.88
N LEU A 40 -1.21 -2.24 10.77
CA LEU A 40 -2.50 -2.76 10.30
C LEU A 40 -3.13 -3.71 11.32
N MET A 41 -2.37 -4.68 11.82
CA MET A 41 -2.86 -5.63 12.83
C MET A 41 -3.32 -4.93 14.11
N LEU A 42 -2.64 -3.85 14.52
CA LEU A 42 -3.05 -3.02 15.65
C LEU A 42 -4.30 -2.19 15.33
N ALA A 43 -4.40 -1.65 14.11
CA ALA A 43 -5.56 -0.88 13.69
C ALA A 43 -6.83 -1.75 13.67
N ASP A 44 -6.75 -2.96 13.13
CA ASP A 44 -7.88 -3.88 13.07
C ASP A 44 -8.38 -4.27 14.48
N LYS A 45 -7.46 -4.46 15.44
CA LYS A 45 -7.78 -4.87 16.83
C LYS A 45 -8.22 -3.74 17.75
N ILE A 46 -7.80 -2.51 17.48
CA ILE A 46 -7.96 -1.38 18.41
C ILE A 46 -8.81 -0.27 17.78
N LEU A 47 -8.39 0.23 16.62
CA LEU A 47 -9.01 1.41 16.00
C LEU A 47 -10.35 1.05 15.34
N TYR A 48 -10.41 -0.07 14.62
CA TYR A 48 -11.59 -0.41 13.84
C TYR A 48 -12.67 -1.17 14.62
N THR A 49 -12.37 -1.59 15.86
CA THR A 49 -13.35 -2.19 16.77
C THR A 49 -14.23 -1.14 17.46
N ILE A 50 -13.88 0.15 17.37
CA ILE A 50 -14.66 1.23 17.99
C ILE A 50 -15.97 1.41 17.22
N LEU A 51 -17.11 1.17 17.89
CA LEU A 51 -18.44 1.31 17.31
C LEU A 51 -18.62 2.69 16.66
N ILE A 52 -19.08 2.71 15.39
CA ILE A 52 -19.29 3.90 14.54
C ILE A 52 -17.99 4.57 14.05
N LEU A 53 -17.00 4.77 14.93
CA LEU A 53 -15.76 5.47 14.57
C LEU A 53 -14.83 4.61 13.71
N GLY A 54 -14.82 3.29 13.92
CA GLY A 54 -13.96 2.35 13.22
C GLY A 54 -14.19 2.34 11.71
N ASP A 55 -15.46 2.31 11.27
CA ASP A 55 -15.81 2.32 9.84
C ASP A 55 -15.45 3.64 9.16
N LEU A 56 -15.60 4.76 9.87
CA LEU A 56 -15.17 6.07 9.37
C LEU A 56 -13.65 6.13 9.23
N LEU A 57 -12.90 5.69 10.25
CA LEU A 57 -11.44 5.64 10.25
C LEU A 57 -10.89 4.69 9.18
N ARG A 58 -11.62 3.60 8.90
CA ARG A 58 -11.31 2.67 7.81
C ARG A 58 -11.56 3.31 6.44
N GLY A 59 -12.66 4.05 6.30
CA GLY A 59 -13.03 4.78 5.08
C GLY A 59 -12.03 5.88 4.71
N ILE A 60 -11.54 6.65 5.67
CA ILE A 60 -10.48 7.66 5.41
C ILE A 60 -9.08 7.05 5.32
N GLU A 61 -8.96 5.72 5.40
CA GLU A 61 -7.69 4.99 5.43
C GLU A 61 -6.69 5.60 6.42
N ILE A 62 -7.11 5.89 7.67
CA ILE A 62 -6.30 6.67 8.65
C ILE A 62 -4.90 6.09 8.87
N ILE A 63 -4.75 4.77 8.73
CA ILE A 63 -3.48 4.07 8.87
C ILE A 63 -2.46 4.50 7.81
N GLU A 64 -2.91 5.01 6.67
CA GLU A 64 -2.05 5.53 5.60
C GLU A 64 -1.35 6.83 6.01
N LEU A 65 -1.76 7.52 7.08
CA LEU A 65 -0.95 8.60 7.66
C LEU A 65 0.41 8.11 8.18
N LEU A 66 0.51 6.84 8.58
CA LEU A 66 1.78 6.22 8.94
C LEU A 66 2.78 6.22 7.78
N ASN A 67 2.29 6.25 6.53
CA ASN A 67 3.15 6.33 5.36
C ASN A 67 4.07 7.55 5.42
N ILE A 68 3.64 8.68 6.00
CA ILE A 68 4.52 9.86 6.14
C ILE A 68 5.84 9.48 6.82
N LEU A 69 5.76 8.74 7.92
CA LEU A 69 6.91 8.31 8.70
C LEU A 69 7.69 7.18 7.99
N VAL A 70 6.98 6.20 7.44
CA VAL A 70 7.60 5.05 6.74
C VAL A 70 8.38 5.53 5.52
N PHE A 71 7.80 6.42 4.71
CA PHE A 71 8.43 6.93 3.50
C PHE A 71 9.51 7.98 3.78
N ALA A 72 9.42 8.70 4.90
CA ALA A 72 10.53 9.49 5.42
C ALA A 72 11.72 8.60 5.79
N PHE A 73 11.47 7.49 6.50
CA PHE A 73 12.49 6.51 6.85
C PHE A 73 13.13 5.87 5.62
N ILE A 74 12.34 5.45 4.62
CA ILE A 74 12.84 4.94 3.34
C ILE A 74 13.71 5.98 2.64
N GLY A 75 13.20 7.20 2.49
CA GLY A 75 13.93 8.29 1.83
C GLY A 75 15.28 8.53 2.50
N MET A 76 15.27 8.77 3.82
CA MET A 76 16.50 8.99 4.58
C MET A 76 17.46 7.81 4.50
N GLY A 77 16.95 6.59 4.68
CA GLY A 77 17.75 5.36 4.64
C GLY A 77 18.45 5.17 3.30
N PHE A 78 17.73 5.34 2.19
CA PHE A 78 18.33 5.29 0.84
C PHE A 78 19.33 6.42 0.63
N GLY A 79 19.06 7.62 1.15
CA GLY A 79 19.96 8.76 1.08
C GLY A 79 21.28 8.50 1.80
N LEU A 80 21.23 7.96 3.01
CA LEU A 80 22.40 7.56 3.79
C LEU A 80 23.16 6.41 3.12
N ALA A 81 22.44 5.40 2.62
CA ALA A 81 23.01 4.23 1.96
C ALA A 81 23.80 4.60 0.70
N THR A 82 23.52 5.75 0.05
CA THR A 82 24.33 6.24 -1.08
C THR A 82 25.83 6.24 -0.75
N ARG A 83 26.22 6.45 0.51
CA ARG A 83 27.63 6.43 0.97
C ARG A 83 28.38 5.13 0.64
N LEU A 84 27.67 4.01 0.52
CA LEU A 84 28.21 2.69 0.22
C LEU A 84 28.52 2.49 -1.27
N LEU A 85 27.90 3.29 -2.15
CA LEU A 85 28.10 3.22 -3.60
C LEU A 85 29.23 4.15 -4.06
N LYS A 86 29.69 4.04 -5.31
CA LYS A 86 30.65 5.00 -5.87
C LYS A 86 30.03 6.42 -5.93
N PRO A 87 30.76 7.51 -5.56
CA PRO A 87 30.22 8.89 -5.50
C PRO A 87 29.46 9.33 -6.75
N GLN A 88 29.98 8.98 -7.93
CA GLN A 88 29.41 9.35 -9.24
C GLN A 88 28.00 8.78 -9.48
N TYR A 89 27.70 7.61 -8.91
CA TYR A 89 26.49 6.84 -9.23
C TYR A 89 25.52 6.71 -8.06
N GLY A 90 25.97 6.93 -6.81
CA GLY A 90 25.16 6.65 -5.62
C GLY A 90 23.79 7.31 -5.63
N ARG A 91 23.73 8.61 -5.96
CA ARG A 91 22.47 9.35 -6.03
C ARG A 91 21.53 8.83 -7.13
N GLN A 92 22.06 8.55 -8.33
CA GLN A 92 21.27 8.12 -9.48
C GLN A 92 20.69 6.72 -9.25
N VAL A 93 21.52 5.78 -8.78
CA VAL A 93 21.10 4.41 -8.48
C VAL A 93 20.03 4.40 -7.40
N SER A 94 20.22 5.14 -6.30
CA SER A 94 19.22 5.20 -5.23
C SER A 94 17.93 5.87 -5.68
N ALA A 95 18.00 6.96 -6.45
CA ALA A 95 16.79 7.60 -6.97
C ALA A 95 16.01 6.67 -7.91
N PHE A 96 16.69 5.95 -8.81
CA PHE A 96 16.05 5.00 -9.71
C PHE A 96 15.38 3.85 -8.96
N LEU A 97 16.04 3.31 -7.94
CA LEU A 97 15.44 2.27 -7.09
C LEU A 97 14.23 2.79 -6.32
N LEU A 98 14.28 4.03 -5.81
CA LEU A 98 13.15 4.63 -5.10
C LEU A 98 11.91 4.80 -5.99
N ILE A 99 12.08 5.05 -7.30
CA ILE A 99 10.94 5.11 -8.25
C ILE A 99 10.16 3.80 -8.27
N ALA A 100 10.84 2.65 -8.18
CA ALA A 100 10.18 1.35 -8.14
C ALA A 100 9.71 0.97 -6.72
N ILE A 101 10.55 1.22 -5.71
CA ILE A 101 10.29 0.79 -4.32
C ILE A 101 9.14 1.57 -3.72
N VAL A 102 9.01 2.87 -4.01
CA VAL A 102 7.99 3.70 -3.37
C VAL A 102 6.57 3.20 -3.69
N PRO A 103 6.19 2.99 -4.97
CA PRO A 103 4.90 2.39 -5.31
C PRO A 103 4.73 0.98 -4.71
N LEU A 104 5.77 0.14 -4.72
CA LEU A 104 5.67 -1.22 -4.20
C LEU A 104 5.40 -1.25 -2.68
N VAL A 105 6.12 -0.43 -1.90
CA VAL A 105 5.88 -0.31 -0.46
C VAL A 105 4.56 0.39 -0.17
N PHE A 106 4.11 1.30 -1.04
CA PHE A 106 2.80 1.93 -0.88
C PHE A 106 1.69 0.88 -1.04
N MET A 107 1.79 0.06 -2.09
CA MET A 107 0.88 -1.03 -2.41
C MET A 107 0.93 -2.20 -1.42
N SER A 108 1.85 -2.23 -0.47
CA SER A 108 1.89 -3.30 0.54
C SER A 108 0.65 -3.29 1.45
N THR A 109 0.11 -2.12 1.80
CA THR A 109 -1.11 -2.05 2.62
C THR A 109 -2.29 -2.76 1.95
N PRO A 110 -2.72 -2.38 0.72
CA PRO A 110 -3.85 -3.04 0.09
C PRO A 110 -3.59 -4.53 -0.17
N ILE A 111 -2.34 -4.95 -0.41
CA ILE A 111 -2.00 -6.37 -0.56
C ILE A 111 -2.24 -7.14 0.74
N ILE A 112 -1.76 -6.61 1.87
CA ILE A 112 -1.94 -7.23 3.19
C ILE A 112 -3.44 -7.32 3.51
N ARG A 113 -4.20 -6.24 3.27
CA ARG A 113 -5.66 -6.24 3.50
C ARG A 113 -6.42 -7.18 2.59
N TYR A 114 -5.98 -7.35 1.34
CA TYR A 114 -6.56 -8.30 0.41
C TYR A 114 -6.40 -9.75 0.91
N ASN A 115 -5.18 -10.12 1.32
CA ASN A 115 -4.93 -11.46 1.85
C ASN A 115 -5.72 -11.70 3.14
N HIS A 116 -5.72 -10.72 4.06
CA HIS A 116 -6.50 -10.83 5.29
C HIS A 116 -8.01 -10.95 5.03
N TRP A 117 -8.51 -10.27 4.00
CA TRP A 117 -9.91 -10.41 3.58
C TRP A 117 -10.22 -11.81 3.06
N LEU A 118 -9.33 -12.41 2.25
CA LEU A 118 -9.50 -13.80 1.81
C LEU A 118 -9.52 -14.77 2.99
N GLU A 119 -8.57 -14.63 3.92
CA GLU A 119 -8.52 -15.43 5.16
C GLU A 119 -9.81 -15.27 5.97
N THR A 120 -10.33 -14.05 6.10
CA THR A 120 -11.58 -13.78 6.83
C THR A 120 -12.78 -14.49 6.20
N VAL A 121 -12.90 -14.44 4.86
CA VAL A 121 -13.99 -15.13 4.15
C VAL A 121 -13.83 -16.65 4.28
N GLU A 122 -12.60 -17.16 4.18
CA GLU A 122 -12.28 -18.58 4.33
C GLU A 122 -12.70 -19.10 5.71
N GLU A 123 -12.34 -18.37 6.77
CA GLU A 123 -12.64 -18.74 8.16
C GLU A 123 -14.14 -18.66 8.48
N LEU A 124 -14.82 -17.59 8.05
CA LEU A 124 -16.22 -17.35 8.36
C LEU A 124 -17.16 -18.28 7.59
N ASP A 125 -16.90 -18.51 6.31
CA ASP A 125 -17.72 -19.39 5.46
C ASP A 125 -17.24 -20.86 5.47
N LYS A 126 -16.13 -21.16 6.17
CA LYS A 126 -15.50 -22.50 6.27
C LYS A 126 -15.22 -23.12 4.89
N LEU A 127 -14.69 -22.31 3.98
CA LEU A 127 -14.40 -22.70 2.61
C LEU A 127 -12.96 -23.19 2.47
N SER A 128 -12.67 -23.95 1.41
CA SER A 128 -11.28 -24.17 1.01
C SER A 128 -10.70 -22.92 0.32
N PRO A 129 -9.36 -22.73 0.29
CA PRO A 129 -8.74 -21.58 -0.39
C PRO A 129 -9.17 -21.40 -1.86
N ALA A 130 -9.41 -22.51 -2.57
CA ALA A 130 -9.87 -22.49 -3.97
C ALA A 130 -11.32 -22.02 -4.10
N GLU A 131 -12.20 -22.44 -3.18
CA GLU A 131 -13.59 -22.00 -3.11
C GLU A 131 -13.69 -20.53 -2.72
N THR A 132 -12.92 -20.10 -1.71
CA THR A 132 -12.81 -18.69 -1.30
C THR A 132 -12.38 -17.81 -2.47
N THR A 133 -11.35 -18.22 -3.21
CA THR A 133 -10.87 -17.49 -4.39
C THR A 133 -11.94 -17.40 -5.47
N THR A 134 -12.68 -18.49 -5.71
CA THR A 134 -13.75 -18.53 -6.72
C THR A 134 -14.92 -17.61 -6.33
N LEU A 135 -15.34 -17.65 -5.07
CA LEU A 135 -16.42 -16.83 -4.52
C LEU A 135 -16.06 -15.34 -4.59
N THR A 136 -14.90 -14.97 -4.04
CA THR A 136 -14.43 -13.58 -3.97
C THR A 136 -14.16 -13.01 -5.36
N ASN A 137 -13.57 -13.78 -6.29
CA ASN A 137 -13.40 -13.33 -7.68
C ASN A 137 -14.72 -13.14 -8.42
N SER A 138 -15.71 -13.98 -8.16
CA SER A 138 -17.05 -13.83 -8.75
C SER A 138 -17.73 -12.56 -8.24
N PHE A 139 -17.62 -12.30 -6.94
CA PHE A 139 -18.10 -11.06 -6.32
C PHE A 139 -17.41 -9.83 -6.92
N LEU A 140 -16.08 -9.79 -6.94
CA LEU A 140 -15.31 -8.64 -7.47
C LEU A 140 -15.60 -8.40 -8.95
N LYS A 141 -15.68 -9.46 -9.77
CA LYS A 141 -15.99 -9.33 -11.20
C LYS A 141 -17.37 -8.74 -11.42
N LYS A 142 -18.33 -9.09 -10.58
CA LYS A 142 -19.69 -8.54 -10.64
C LYS A 142 -19.72 -7.06 -10.25
N GLN A 143 -18.98 -6.67 -9.22
CA GLN A 143 -19.03 -5.31 -8.66
C GLN A 143 -18.18 -4.31 -9.44
N VAL A 144 -16.97 -4.69 -9.88
CA VAL A 144 -16.02 -3.78 -10.53
C VAL A 144 -15.43 -4.32 -11.84
N GLY A 145 -15.96 -5.42 -12.38
CA GLY A 145 -15.52 -5.98 -13.66
C GLY A 145 -14.16 -6.69 -13.63
N MET A 146 -13.47 -6.69 -12.49
CA MET A 146 -12.11 -7.21 -12.31
C MET A 146 -12.04 -8.26 -11.20
N GLN A 147 -11.00 -9.10 -11.24
CA GLN A 147 -10.80 -10.21 -10.29
C GLN A 147 -9.49 -10.03 -9.51
N GLY A 148 -9.34 -10.84 -8.46
CA GLY A 148 -8.15 -10.92 -7.64
C GLY A 148 -7.81 -9.61 -6.93
N PHE A 149 -6.53 -9.44 -6.63
CA PHE A 149 -6.02 -8.23 -5.98
C PHE A 149 -6.41 -6.93 -6.70
N ILE A 150 -6.37 -6.92 -8.03
CA ILE A 150 -6.73 -5.72 -8.81
C ILE A 150 -8.22 -5.41 -8.64
N GLY A 151 -9.09 -6.42 -8.73
CA GLY A 151 -10.51 -6.26 -8.43
C GLY A 151 -10.75 -5.72 -7.02
N TYR A 152 -10.06 -6.26 -6.03
CA TYR A 152 -10.13 -5.77 -4.65
C TYR A 152 -9.67 -4.32 -4.51
N TYR A 153 -8.56 -3.97 -5.14
CA TYR A 153 -8.01 -2.61 -5.09
C TYR A 153 -8.98 -1.59 -5.69
N PHE A 154 -9.62 -1.92 -6.81
CA PHE A 154 -10.65 -1.06 -7.41
C PHE A 154 -11.93 -1.02 -6.59
N TYR A 155 -12.39 -2.15 -6.04
CA TYR A 155 -13.57 -2.22 -5.20
C TYR A 155 -13.43 -1.32 -3.97
N THR A 156 -12.32 -1.44 -3.24
CA THR A 156 -12.04 -0.64 -2.05
C THR A 156 -11.78 0.84 -2.36
N GLY A 157 -11.48 1.17 -3.62
CA GLY A 157 -11.42 2.55 -4.12
C GLY A 157 -12.79 3.14 -4.48
N GLN A 158 -13.87 2.36 -4.38
CA GLN A 158 -15.25 2.80 -4.63
C GLN A 158 -16.13 2.64 -3.39
N PHE A 159 -15.87 1.60 -2.59
CA PHE A 159 -16.66 1.23 -1.43
C PHE A 159 -15.75 1.10 -0.19
N PRO A 160 -16.08 1.77 0.93
CA PRO A 160 -15.22 1.79 2.12
C PRO A 160 -15.23 0.46 2.90
N VAL A 161 -16.27 -0.36 2.72
CA VAL A 161 -16.48 -1.62 3.44
C VAL A 161 -16.56 -2.76 2.43
N ILE A 162 -15.82 -3.83 2.71
CA ILE A 162 -15.86 -5.07 1.93
C ILE A 162 -16.56 -6.16 2.76
N PRO A 163 -17.47 -6.96 2.17
CA PRO A 163 -18.16 -8.04 2.86
C PRO A 163 -17.21 -9.07 3.45
N ALA A 164 -17.48 -9.52 4.68
CA ALA A 164 -16.67 -10.51 5.36
C ALA A 164 -17.07 -11.96 5.03
N ASN A 165 -18.30 -12.20 4.55
CA ASN A 165 -18.84 -13.55 4.29
C ASN A 165 -19.84 -13.54 3.12
N GLN A 166 -20.25 -14.74 2.68
CA GLN A 166 -21.15 -14.91 1.56
C GLN A 166 -22.53 -14.29 1.78
N SER A 167 -23.06 -14.32 3.02
CA SER A 167 -24.35 -13.71 3.32
C SER A 167 -24.33 -12.20 3.12
N GLU A 168 -23.29 -11.52 3.60
CA GLU A 168 -23.10 -10.08 3.42
C GLU A 168 -22.93 -9.71 1.94
N MET A 169 -22.21 -10.52 1.16
CA MET A 169 -22.08 -10.33 -0.29
C MET A 169 -23.45 -10.37 -0.99
N LYS A 170 -24.33 -11.31 -0.61
CA LYS A 170 -25.69 -11.43 -1.16
C LYS A 170 -26.61 -10.32 -0.66
N ASP A 171 -26.42 -9.86 0.57
CA ASP A 171 -27.23 -8.82 1.18
C ASP A 171 -26.91 -7.43 0.64
N LEU A 172 -25.65 -7.15 0.31
CA LEU A 172 -25.27 -5.92 -0.40
C LEU A 172 -26.01 -5.77 -1.73
N ASP A 173 -26.08 -6.83 -2.54
CA ASP A 173 -26.79 -6.79 -3.82
C ASP A 173 -28.29 -6.45 -3.64
N ARG A 174 -28.90 -6.94 -2.56
CA ARG A 174 -30.30 -6.65 -2.23
C ARG A 174 -30.46 -5.24 -1.65
N PHE A 175 -29.54 -4.83 -0.79
CA PHE A 175 -29.56 -3.53 -0.13
C PHE A 175 -29.33 -2.41 -1.15
N GLU A 176 -28.34 -2.54 -2.02
CA GLU A 176 -28.04 -1.55 -3.06
C GLU A 176 -29.25 -1.32 -3.98
N LYS A 177 -29.90 -2.39 -4.44
CA LYS A 177 -31.15 -2.28 -5.23
C LYS A 177 -32.26 -1.56 -4.48
N LYS A 178 -32.40 -1.82 -3.17
CA LYS A 178 -33.44 -1.23 -2.32
C LYS A 178 -33.15 0.23 -1.94
N VAL A 179 -31.89 0.58 -1.72
CA VAL A 179 -31.47 1.96 -1.45
C VAL A 179 -31.56 2.78 -2.72
N ASN A 180 -31.08 2.26 -3.86
CA ASN A 180 -31.17 2.97 -5.14
C ASN A 180 -32.61 3.28 -5.51
N SER A 181 -33.54 2.34 -5.33
CA SER A 181 -34.95 2.59 -5.63
C SER A 181 -35.58 3.65 -4.72
N ARG A 182 -35.27 3.63 -3.41
CA ARG A 182 -35.75 4.65 -2.45
C ARG A 182 -35.08 6.01 -2.64
N PHE A 183 -33.80 6.03 -2.99
CA PHE A 183 -33.03 7.26 -3.20
C PHE A 183 -33.54 8.02 -4.43
N VAL A 184 -33.80 7.30 -5.53
CA VAL A 184 -34.48 7.86 -6.72
C VAL A 184 -35.85 8.41 -6.35
N GLN A 185 -36.61 7.66 -5.55
CA GLN A 185 -37.96 8.07 -5.14
C GLN A 185 -37.97 9.34 -4.26
N LEU A 186 -36.96 9.54 -3.42
CA LEU A 186 -36.91 10.67 -2.47
C LEU A 186 -36.21 11.91 -3.04
N THR A 187 -35.14 11.73 -3.82
CA THR A 187 -34.28 12.84 -4.27
C THR A 187 -34.48 13.21 -5.74
N GLY A 188 -35.06 12.30 -6.55
CA GLY A 188 -35.11 12.44 -8.01
C GLY A 188 -33.74 12.38 -8.69
N LEU A 189 -32.65 12.25 -7.93
CA LEU A 189 -31.30 12.17 -8.45
C LEU A 189 -30.97 10.72 -8.83
N ALA A 190 -30.22 10.58 -9.92
CA ALA A 190 -29.74 9.27 -10.35
C ALA A 190 -28.72 8.73 -9.32
N PRO A 191 -28.84 7.46 -8.87
CA PRO A 191 -27.90 6.83 -7.95
C PRO A 191 -26.46 6.88 -8.44
N THR A 192 -26.29 6.94 -9.76
CA THR A 192 -25.00 7.08 -10.45
C THR A 192 -24.20 8.29 -9.97
N ILE A 193 -24.84 9.40 -9.58
CA ILE A 193 -24.15 10.61 -9.11
C ILE A 193 -23.48 10.37 -7.75
N VAL A 194 -24.15 9.65 -6.85
CA VAL A 194 -23.62 9.33 -5.51
C VAL A 194 -22.46 8.34 -5.63
N THR A 195 -22.62 7.29 -6.43
CA THR A 195 -21.54 6.31 -6.68
C THR A 195 -20.33 6.97 -7.32
N TRP A 196 -20.53 7.87 -8.29
CA TRP A 196 -19.44 8.65 -8.90
C TRP A 196 -18.71 9.55 -7.90
N SER A 197 -19.47 10.20 -7.02
CA SER A 197 -18.90 11.09 -6.00
C SER A 197 -18.05 10.32 -4.99
N MET A 198 -18.52 9.16 -4.53
CA MET A 198 -17.78 8.27 -3.64
C MET A 198 -16.52 7.74 -4.31
N LEU A 199 -16.61 7.27 -5.56
CA LEU A 199 -15.45 6.86 -6.35
C LEU A 199 -14.40 7.96 -6.42
N ILE A 200 -14.78 9.18 -6.81
CA ILE A 200 -13.85 10.32 -6.88
C ILE A 200 -13.22 10.59 -5.51
N CYS A 201 -14.02 10.61 -4.44
CA CYS A 201 -13.56 10.91 -3.10
C CYS A 201 -12.48 9.92 -2.62
N PHE A 202 -12.74 8.61 -2.71
CA PHE A 202 -11.78 7.59 -2.24
C PHE A 202 -10.51 7.52 -3.10
N TRP A 203 -10.63 7.71 -4.43
CA TRP A 203 -9.44 7.83 -5.28
C TRP A 203 -8.62 9.08 -4.97
N LEU A 204 -9.25 10.21 -4.69
CA LEU A 204 -8.55 11.43 -4.27
C LEU A 204 -7.79 11.23 -2.96
N ILE A 205 -8.39 10.53 -1.98
CA ILE A 205 -7.72 10.20 -0.71
C ILE A 205 -6.46 9.36 -0.96
N ARG A 206 -6.55 8.33 -1.81
CA ARG A 206 -5.38 7.50 -2.15
C ARG A 206 -4.29 8.27 -2.89
N ILE A 207 -4.66 9.09 -3.86
CA ILE A 207 -3.73 9.96 -4.59
C ILE A 207 -3.06 10.94 -3.62
N PHE A 208 -3.83 11.50 -2.67
CA PHE A 208 -3.32 12.39 -1.64
C PHE A 208 -2.28 11.70 -0.75
N TYR A 209 -2.58 10.51 -0.20
CA TYR A 209 -1.64 9.76 0.62
C TYR A 209 -0.39 9.34 -0.17
N PHE A 210 -0.55 8.90 -1.41
CA PHE A 210 0.57 8.58 -2.27
C PHE A 210 1.45 9.80 -2.56
N SER A 211 0.85 10.95 -2.83
CA SER A 211 1.58 12.20 -3.09
C SER A 211 2.39 12.63 -1.87
N ILE A 212 1.81 12.55 -0.67
CA ILE A 212 2.52 12.86 0.57
C ILE A 212 3.67 11.87 0.80
N ALA A 213 3.45 10.58 0.57
CA ALA A 213 4.50 9.56 0.68
C ALA A 213 5.68 9.88 -0.27
N VAL A 214 5.41 10.22 -1.52
CA VAL A 214 6.43 10.62 -2.50
C VAL A 214 7.19 11.87 -2.04
N ILE A 215 6.47 12.91 -1.57
CA ILE A 215 7.09 14.14 -1.07
C ILE A 215 8.01 13.83 0.14
N ALA A 216 7.51 13.06 1.11
CA ALA A 216 8.27 12.66 2.29
C ALA A 216 9.56 11.91 1.89
N THR A 217 9.46 10.95 0.97
CA THR A 217 10.64 10.25 0.45
C THR A 217 11.62 11.20 -0.21
N ILE A 218 11.18 12.10 -1.09
CA ILE A 218 12.08 13.03 -1.80
C ILE A 218 12.80 13.96 -0.82
N VAL A 219 12.07 14.55 0.13
CA VAL A 219 12.63 15.48 1.12
C VAL A 219 13.66 14.78 2.00
N HIS A 220 13.30 13.63 2.57
CA HIS A 220 14.20 12.92 3.47
C HIS A 220 15.35 12.20 2.74
N PHE A 221 15.17 11.84 1.47
CA PHE A 221 16.27 11.36 0.62
C PHE A 221 17.34 12.43 0.41
N ARG A 222 16.94 13.67 0.12
CA ARG A 222 17.87 14.80 0.02
C ARG A 222 18.62 15.05 1.34
N GLN A 223 17.91 14.96 2.47
CA GLN A 223 18.55 15.06 3.79
C GLN A 223 19.56 13.93 4.03
N GLY A 224 19.19 12.69 3.71
CA GLY A 224 20.09 11.54 3.85
C GLY A 224 21.35 11.68 3.00
N ILE A 225 21.23 12.19 1.76
CA ILE A 225 22.39 12.50 0.90
C ILE A 225 23.29 13.58 1.54
N ALA A 226 22.69 14.66 2.05
CA ALA A 226 23.44 15.75 2.68
C ALA A 226 24.23 15.25 3.91
N ILE A 227 23.62 14.38 4.74
CA ILE A 227 24.27 13.75 5.90
C ILE A 227 25.38 12.78 5.44
N ALA A 228 25.17 12.06 4.35
CA ALA A 228 26.18 11.22 3.72
C ALA A 228 27.36 12.02 3.14
N ARG A 229 27.29 13.36 3.15
CA ARG A 229 28.26 14.32 2.59
C ARG A 229 28.51 14.05 1.11
N ARG A 230 27.43 13.92 0.34
CA ARG A 230 27.43 13.68 -1.10
C ARG A 230 26.66 14.71 -1.89
#